data_AF-A0A959C021-F1
#
_entry.id   AF-A0A959C021-F1
#
_cell.length_a   1.000
_cell.length_b   1.000
_cell.length_c   1.000
_cell.angle_alpha   90.00
_cell.angle_beta   90.00
_cell.angle_gamma   90.00
#
_symmetry.space_group_name_H-M   'P 1'
#
loop_
_entity.id
_entity.type
_entity.pdbx_description
1 polymer ?
#
loop_
_entity_poly.entity_id
_entity_poly.type
_entity_poly.pdbx_seq_one_letter_code
_entity_poly.pdbx_strand_id
1 'polypeptide(L)' 'TCDIIGGNSGSPMINTKGELVGLIFDGNIESLPGNFIYDVKVNRSVAVHAGGITAALKYIYRADRLLKEMGVE' A
#
# COMPACT_ATOMS: atom_id res chain seq x y z
N THR A 1 11.94 -5.21 3.85
CA THR A 1 11.58 -3.77 3.73
C THR A 1 11.39 -3.47 2.26
N CYS A 2 10.60 -2.45 1.90
CA CYS A 2 10.46 -2.00 0.51
C CYS A 2 11.17 -0.65 0.35
N ASP A 3 11.90 -0.50 -0.75
CA ASP A 3 12.54 0.75 -1.15
C ASP A 3 11.67 1.43 -2.20
N ILE A 4 11.27 2.68 -1.93
CA ILE A 4 10.35 3.45 -2.77
C ILE A 4 10.81 4.90 -2.86
N ILE A 5 10.43 5.56 -3.95
CA ILE A 5 10.58 7.00 -4.16
C ILE A 5 9.32 7.57 -4.83
N GLY A 6 9.37 8.86 -5.20
CA GLY A 6 8.33 9.48 -6.01
C GLY A 6 8.04 8.68 -7.27
N GLY A 7 6.75 8.44 -7.54
CA GLY A 7 6.28 7.57 -8.63
C GLY A 7 5.80 6.20 -8.17
N ASN A 8 6.17 5.75 -6.97
CA ASN A 8 5.64 4.49 -6.41
C ASN A 8 4.26 4.61 -5.76
N SER A 9 3.71 5.82 -5.55
CA SER A 9 2.37 5.99 -4.99
C SER A 9 1.33 5.23 -5.82
N GLY A 10 0.55 4.38 -5.16
CA GLY A 10 -0.40 3.47 -5.81
C GLY A 10 0.17 2.11 -6.24
N SER A 11 1.45 1.82 -5.96
CA SER A 11 2.02 0.51 -6.25
C SER A 11 1.40 -0.59 -5.37
N PRO A 12 1.06 -1.77 -5.92
CA PRO A 12 0.53 -2.87 -5.12
C PRO A 12 1.61 -3.49 -4.23
N MET A 13 1.26 -3.77 -2.98
CA MET A 13 2.05 -4.64 -2.10
C MET A 13 1.54 -6.07 -2.22
N ILE A 14 2.43 -7.00 -2.53
CA ILE A 14 2.09 -8.38 -2.85
C ILE A 14 2.79 -9.33 -1.89
N ASN A 15 2.09 -10.37 -1.42
CA ASN A 15 2.69 -11.40 -0.56
C ASN A 15 3.39 -12.51 -1.37
N THR A 16 3.95 -13.52 -0.70
CA THR A 16 4.68 -14.62 -1.35
C THR A 16 3.82 -15.52 -2.24
N LYS A 17 2.49 -15.38 -2.20
CA LYS A 17 1.54 -16.11 -3.04
C LYS A 17 1.06 -15.30 -4.25
N GLY A 18 1.50 -14.05 -4.41
CA GLY A 18 1.02 -13.19 -5.48
C GLY A 18 -0.28 -12.44 -5.16
N GLU A 19 -0.73 -12.42 -3.90
CA GLU A 19 -1.98 -11.77 -3.50
C GLU A 19 -1.73 -10.32 -3.07
N LEU A 20 -2.67 -9.41 -3.41
CA LEU A 20 -2.65 -8.01 -2.97
C LEU A 20 -2.91 -7.91 -1.46
N VAL A 21 -1.96 -7.33 -0.71
CA VAL A 21 -2.08 -7.13 0.75
C VAL A 21 -2.06 -5.66 1.17
N GLY A 22 -1.75 -4.75 0.25
CA GLY A 22 -1.81 -3.32 0.51
C GLY A 22 -1.43 -2.47 -0.69
N LEU A 23 -1.42 -1.16 -0.48
CA LEU A 23 -1.12 -0.16 -1.51
C LEU A 23 -0.13 0.85 -0.94
N ILE A 24 0.99 1.08 -1.64
CA ILE A 24 1.97 2.10 -1.26
C ILE A 24 1.32 3.48 -1.35
N PHE A 25 1.50 4.30 -0.32
CA PHE A 25 1.07 5.69 -0.35
C PHE A 25 2.17 6.69 -0.01
N ASP A 26 3.11 6.34 0.88
CA ASP A 26 4.16 7.27 1.34
C ASP A 26 5.38 6.52 1.92
N GLY A 27 6.38 7.26 2.41
CA GLY A 27 7.50 6.79 3.22
C GLY A 27 7.62 7.53 4.55
N ASN A 28 8.49 7.08 5.45
CA ASN A 28 8.83 7.84 6.66
C ASN A 28 9.80 8.99 6.37
N ILE A 29 10.05 9.86 7.36
CA ILE A 29 10.90 11.05 7.16
C ILE A 29 12.33 10.69 6.70
N GLU A 30 12.86 9.55 7.14
CA GLU A 30 14.16 9.05 6.72
C GLU A 30 14.23 8.66 5.24
N SER A 31 13.09 8.48 4.56
CA SER A 31 13.06 8.19 3.12
C SER A 31 13.21 9.42 2.22
N LEU A 32 13.24 10.65 2.77
CA LEU A 32 13.38 11.88 1.97
C LEU A 32 14.60 11.90 1.04
N PRO A 33 15.79 11.40 1.43
CA PRO A 33 16.95 11.32 0.55
C PRO A 33 16.91 10.14 -0.45
N GLY A 34 15.81 9.37 -0.50
CA GLY A 34 15.69 8.10 -1.23
C GLY A 34 16.02 8.14 -2.72
N ASN A 35 15.95 9.32 -3.34
CA ASN A 35 16.42 9.52 -4.73
C ASN A 35 17.93 9.26 -4.91
N PHE A 36 18.70 9.31 -3.83
CA PHE A 36 20.16 9.18 -3.86
C PHE A 36 20.69 8.09 -2.93
N ILE A 37 20.06 7.89 -1.76
CA ILE A 37 20.57 6.99 -0.72
C ILE A 37 19.42 6.24 -0.05
N TYR A 38 19.60 4.92 0.13
CA TYR A 38 18.73 4.07 0.94
C TYR A 38 19.45 3.57 2.19
N ASP A 39 18.93 3.89 3.38
CA ASP A 39 19.40 3.31 4.65
C ASP A 39 18.49 2.15 5.08
N VAL A 40 19.02 0.93 4.99
CA VAL A 40 18.33 -0.32 5.36
C VAL A 40 17.80 -0.31 6.80
N LYS A 41 18.45 0.42 7.71
CA LYS A 41 18.07 0.44 9.14
C LYS A 41 16.83 1.26 9.37
N VAL A 42 16.68 2.39 8.68
CA VAL A 42 15.64 3.39 9.00
C VAL A 42 14.65 3.68 7.88
N ASN A 43 14.99 3.53 6.59
CA ASN A 43 14.06 3.83 5.50
C ASN A 43 12.90 2.82 5.46
N ARG A 44 11.67 3.30 5.54
CA ARG A 44 10.46 2.45 5.48
C ARG A 44 9.40 3.08 4.58
N SER A 45 8.89 2.25 3.68
CA SER A 45 7.63 2.54 2.99
C SER A 45 6.44 2.43 3.94
N VAL A 46 5.44 3.26 3.71
CA VAL A 46 4.14 3.24 4.38
C VAL A 46 3.07 2.87 3.35
N ALA A 47 2.21 1.94 3.73
CA ALA A 47 1.18 1.38 2.86
C ALA A 47 -0.15 1.31 3.59
N VAL A 48 -1.24 1.43 2.84
CA VAL A 48 -2.59 1.14 3.34
C VAL A 48 -2.83 -0.36 3.19
N HIS A 49 -3.23 -1.02 4.27
CA HIS A 49 -3.55 -2.44 4.23
C HIS A 49 -4.83 -2.70 3.41
N ALA A 50 -4.85 -3.76 2.59
CA ALA A 50 -5.99 -4.09 1.72
C ALA A 50 -7.29 -4.26 2.51
N GLY A 51 -7.25 -4.89 3.69
CA GLY A 51 -8.41 -5.00 4.57
C GLY A 51 -8.99 -3.65 5.04
N GLY A 52 -8.15 -2.62 5.19
CA GLY A 52 -8.61 -1.27 5.51
C GLY A 52 -9.34 -0.62 4.33
N ILE A 53 -8.85 -0.85 3.11
CA ILE A 53 -9.51 -0.42 1.87
C ILE A 53 -10.87 -1.11 1.74
N THR A 54 -10.93 -2.43 1.89
CA THR A 54 -12.19 -3.21 1.86
C THR A 54 -13.17 -2.74 2.93
N ALA A 55 -12.71 -2.51 4.16
CA ALA A 55 -13.56 -2.02 5.24
C ALA A 55 -14.13 -0.62 4.95
N ALA A 56 -13.33 0.29 4.40
CA ALA A 56 -13.80 1.61 3.99
C ALA A 56 -14.86 1.51 2.89
N LEU A 57 -14.61 0.69 1.85
CA LEU A 57 -15.58 0.46 0.77
C LEU A 57 -16.90 -0.11 1.31
N LYS A 58 -16.86 -1.04 2.26
CA LYS A 58 -18.06 -1.69 2.84
C LYS A 58 -18.85 -0.81 3.80
N TYR A 59 -18.17 -0.19 4.76
CA TYR A 59 -18.82 0.45 5.89
C TYR A 59 -18.98 1.96 5.75
N ILE A 60 -18.06 2.61 5.02
CA ILE A 60 -18.07 4.07 4.83
C ILE A 60 -18.76 4.42 3.51
N TYR A 61 -18.29 3.83 2.41
CA TYR A 61 -18.72 4.22 1.06
C TYR A 61 -19.91 3.41 0.52
N ARG A 62 -20.28 2.30 1.16
CA ARG A 62 -21.38 1.41 0.73
C ARG A 62 -21.21 0.96 -0.74
N ALA A 63 -19.97 0.63 -1.13
CA ALA A 63 -19.59 0.30 -2.49
C ALA A 63 -19.70 -1.21 -2.80
N ASP A 64 -20.86 -1.81 -2.51
CA ASP A 64 -21.07 -3.27 -2.60
C ASP A 64 -20.78 -3.85 -3.99
N ARG A 65 -21.08 -3.08 -5.05
CA ARG A 65 -20.77 -3.47 -6.43
C ARG A 65 -19.27 -3.73 -6.64
N LEU A 66 -18.41 -2.87 -6.10
CA LEU A 66 -16.96 -3.00 -6.26
C LEU A 66 -16.40 -4.14 -5.42
N LEU A 67 -16.93 -4.35 -4.21
CA LEU A 67 -16.55 -5.48 -3.36
C LEU A 67 -16.83 -6.82 -4.05
N LYS A 68 -17.99 -6.92 -4.71
CA LYS A 68 -18.37 -8.08 -5.51
C LYS A 68 -17.46 -8.27 -6.74
N GLU A 69 -17.16 -7.20 -7.47
CA GLU A 69 -16.27 -7.23 -8.63
C GLU A 69 -14.86 -7.71 -8.26
N MET A 70 -14.36 -7.30 -7.09
CA MET A 70 -13.06 -7.70 -6.58
C MET A 70 -13.06 -9.07 -5.87
N GLY A 71 -14.23 -9.69 -5.64
CA GLY A 71 -14.36 -10.99 -4.96
C GLY A 71 -14.01 -10.97 -3.47
N VAL A 72 -14.27 -9.86 -2.77
CA VAL A 72 -13.87 -9.63 -1.36
C VAL A 72 -15.04 -9.17 -0.46
N GLU A 73 -16.27 -9.61 -0.79
CA GLU A 73 -17.48 -9.28 -0.02
C GLU A 73 -17.50 -9.79 1.43
#